data_AF-A0A940CQ30-F1
#
_entry.id   AF-A0A940CQ30-F1
#
_cell.length_a   1.000
_cell.length_b   1.000
_cell.length_c   1.000
_cell.angle_alpha   90.00
_cell.angle_beta   90.00
_cell.angle_gamma   90.00
#
_symmetry.space_group_name_H-M   'P 1'
#
loop_
_entity.id
_entity.type
_entity.pdbx_description
1 polymer ?
#
loop_
_entity_poly.entity_id
_entity_poly.type
_entity_poly.pdbx_seq_one_letter_code
_entity_poly.pdbx_strand_id
1 'polypeptide(L)'
;MVALQIEWKPTGDTTLDRLGGQFVDRVAKFARGGSVQGRLEKFRRYRRFLVFVAERFGPEDLRNIQPRHIAAYIRQRRQDGIGKKAILNELAVIRWWHRQIPWRRYEMPDNTVLFELEEKLDEKAFCEEVKRRYRVRRGRRGV
;
A
#
# COMPACT_ATOMS: atom_id res chain seq x y z
N MET A 1 15.67 7.79 17.91
CA MET A 1 15.20 6.75 16.95
C MET A 1 16.06 6.88 15.70
N VAL A 2 16.66 5.80 15.21
CA VAL A 2 17.56 5.84 14.04
C VAL A 2 16.74 5.87 12.75
N ALA A 3 16.94 6.92 11.94
CA ALA A 3 16.31 7.04 10.62
C ALA A 3 16.78 5.91 9.69
N LEU A 4 15.90 5.45 8.81
CA LEU A 4 16.28 4.49 7.78
C LEU A 4 17.12 5.20 6.72
N GLN A 5 18.40 4.79 6.61
CA GLN A 5 19.27 5.18 5.51
C GLN A 5 18.93 4.31 4.29
N ILE A 6 17.88 4.71 3.56
CA ILE A 6 17.42 4.04 2.35
C ILE A 6 17.34 5.07 1.23
N GLU A 7 17.81 4.67 0.06
CA GLU A 7 17.66 5.41 -1.19
C GLU A 7 16.88 4.55 -2.19
N TRP A 8 16.00 5.20 -2.97
CA TRP A 8 15.37 4.53 -4.10
C TRP A 8 16.34 4.52 -5.27
N LYS A 9 16.66 3.33 -5.78
CA LYS A 9 17.47 3.18 -6.99
C LYS A 9 16.55 3.14 -8.20
N PRO A 10 16.75 4.01 -9.21
CA PRO A 10 15.98 3.98 -10.45
C PRO A 10 15.96 2.58 -11.08
N THR A 11 14.81 2.19 -11.59
CA THR A 11 14.53 0.88 -12.18
C THR A 11 14.32 0.96 -13.68
N GLY A 12 14.09 2.16 -14.23
CA GLY A 12 13.74 2.38 -15.63
C GLY A 12 12.23 2.43 -15.89
N ASP A 13 11.41 1.97 -14.94
CA ASP A 13 9.97 2.19 -14.94
C ASP A 13 9.68 3.54 -14.24
N THR A 14 9.25 4.51 -15.04
CA THR A 14 8.98 5.89 -14.59
C THR A 14 7.89 5.96 -13.52
N THR A 15 6.89 5.08 -13.57
CA THR A 15 5.81 5.05 -12.59
C THR A 15 6.30 4.46 -11.27
N LEU A 16 6.99 3.32 -11.35
CA LEU A 16 7.57 2.67 -10.19
C LEU A 16 8.61 3.58 -9.50
N ASP A 17 9.46 4.24 -10.27
CA ASP A 17 10.49 5.14 -9.75
C ASP A 17 9.88 6.36 -9.05
N ARG A 18 8.81 6.91 -9.62
CA ARG A 18 8.04 7.99 -8.99
C ARG A 18 7.40 7.54 -7.67
N LEU A 19 6.72 6.39 -7.65
CA LEU A 19 6.08 5.87 -6.44
C LEU A 19 7.11 5.50 -5.36
N GLY A 20 8.20 4.85 -5.76
CA GLY A 20 9.29 4.44 -4.90
C GLY A 20 10.05 5.62 -4.28
N GLY A 21 10.34 6.65 -5.08
CA GLY A 21 10.92 7.91 -4.60
C GLY A 21 10.01 8.59 -3.57
N GLN A 22 8.73 8.77 -3.90
CA GLN A 22 7.75 9.32 -2.94
C GLN A 22 7.68 8.51 -1.64
N PHE A 23 7.72 7.18 -1.73
CA PHE A 23 7.69 6.31 -0.57
C PHE A 23 8.94 6.48 0.29
N VAL A 24 10.13 6.47 -0.29
CA VAL A 24 11.38 6.67 0.45
C VAL A 24 11.43 8.04 1.10
N ASP A 25 11.17 9.09 0.32
CA ASP A 25 11.38 10.48 0.72
C ASP A 25 10.31 11.02 1.65
N ARG A 26 9.11 10.43 1.66
CA ARG A 26 7.98 10.94 2.47
C ARG A 26 7.53 9.98 3.55
N VAL A 27 7.91 8.70 3.48
CA VAL A 27 7.40 7.65 4.38
C VAL A 27 8.52 6.85 5.03
N ALA A 28 9.38 6.19 4.25
CA ALA A 28 10.33 5.22 4.80
C ALA A 28 11.38 5.84 5.73
N LYS A 29 11.94 6.99 5.35
CA LYS A 29 12.93 7.73 6.17
C LYS A 29 12.36 8.21 7.51
N PHE A 30 11.06 8.53 7.54
CA PHE A 30 10.35 9.08 8.70
C PHE A 30 9.54 8.03 9.47
N ALA A 31 9.66 6.76 9.10
CA ALA A 31 8.88 5.68 9.67
C ALA A 31 9.18 5.49 11.16
N ARG A 32 8.14 5.37 11.98
CA ARG A 32 8.27 5.25 13.45
C ARG A 32 7.90 3.85 13.93
N GLY A 33 8.66 3.36 14.90
CA GLY A 33 8.45 2.06 15.55
C GLY A 33 9.25 0.90 14.92
N GLY A 34 9.43 -0.17 15.70
CA GLY A 34 10.21 -1.35 15.33
C GLY A 34 11.73 -1.15 15.31
N SER A 35 12.47 -2.24 15.08
CA SER A 35 13.92 -2.20 14.87
C SER A 35 14.28 -1.75 13.45
N VAL A 36 15.52 -1.29 13.26
CA VAL A 36 16.03 -0.91 11.92
C VAL A 36 15.92 -2.09 10.94
N GLN A 37 16.37 -3.27 11.35
CA GLN A 37 16.29 -4.50 10.56
C GLN A 37 14.83 -4.85 10.20
N GLY A 38 13.91 -4.76 11.18
CA GLY A 38 12.50 -5.04 10.93
C GLY A 38 11.87 -4.07 9.93
N ARG A 39 12.24 -2.78 9.98
CA ARG A 39 11.77 -1.80 8.98
C ARG A 39 12.37 -2.06 7.60
N LEU A 40 13.64 -2.48 7.49
CA LEU A 40 14.26 -2.87 6.21
C LEU A 40 13.59 -4.08 5.58
N GLU A 41 13.22 -5.09 6.37
CA GLU A 41 12.48 -6.26 5.87
C GLU A 41 11.09 -5.85 5.37
N LYS A 42 10.38 -5.02 6.15
CA LYS A 42 9.10 -4.45 5.73
C LYS A 42 9.23 -3.63 4.46
N PHE A 43 10.31 -2.86 4.30
CA PHE A 43 10.59 -2.09 3.07
C PHE A 43 10.69 -3.01 1.86
N ARG A 44 11.50 -4.09 1.95
CA ARG A 44 11.67 -5.06 0.85
C ARG A 44 10.35 -5.72 0.45
N ARG A 45 9.51 -6.08 1.42
CA ARG A 45 8.18 -6.66 1.17
C ARG A 45 7.23 -5.63 0.55
N TYR A 46 7.24 -4.39 1.03
CA TYR A 46 6.38 -3.33 0.50
C TYR A 46 6.78 -2.91 -0.92
N ARG A 47 8.07 -2.98 -1.26
CA ARG A 47 8.56 -2.74 -2.63
C ARG A 47 7.86 -3.66 -3.64
N ARG A 48 7.63 -4.94 -3.30
CA ARG A 48 6.89 -5.88 -4.17
C ARG A 48 5.46 -5.40 -4.44
N PHE A 49 4.80 -4.88 -3.43
CA PHE A 49 3.48 -4.28 -3.59
C PHE A 49 3.53 -3.02 -4.48
N LEU A 50 4.53 -2.16 -4.31
CA LEU A 50 4.70 -0.97 -5.17
C LEU A 50 4.93 -1.33 -6.64
N VAL A 51 5.73 -2.36 -6.92
CA VAL A 51 5.93 -2.90 -8.28
C VAL A 51 4.57 -3.29 -8.88
N PHE A 52 3.81 -4.15 -8.18
CA PHE A 52 2.49 -4.56 -8.63
C PHE A 52 1.55 -3.38 -8.88
N VAL A 53 1.51 -2.40 -7.98
CA VAL A 53 0.64 -1.23 -8.10
C VAL A 53 1.03 -0.35 -9.28
N ALA A 54 2.34 -0.14 -9.49
CA ALA A 54 2.85 0.60 -10.63
C ALA A 54 2.44 -0.07 -11.94
N GLU A 55 2.73 -1.36 -12.09
CA GLU A 55 2.47 -2.15 -13.30
C GLU A 55 0.97 -2.24 -13.64
N ARG A 56 0.10 -2.43 -12.64
CA ARG A 56 -1.33 -2.71 -12.87
C ARG A 56 -2.22 -1.48 -12.89
N PHE A 57 -1.84 -0.40 -12.19
CA PHE A 57 -2.72 0.75 -11.94
C PHE A 57 -2.09 2.11 -12.26
N GLY A 58 -0.77 2.21 -12.28
CA GLY A 58 -0.08 3.45 -12.62
C GLY A 58 -0.40 4.68 -11.75
N PRO A 59 -0.67 4.58 -10.43
CA PRO A 59 -1.06 5.77 -9.68
C PRO A 59 0.09 6.77 -9.61
N GLU A 60 -0.25 8.04 -9.75
CA GLU A 60 0.76 9.10 -9.78
C GLU A 60 1.32 9.47 -8.40
N ASP A 61 0.55 9.17 -7.37
CA ASP A 61 0.79 9.62 -6.01
C ASP A 61 0.52 8.46 -5.06
N LEU A 62 1.47 8.22 -4.15
CA LEU A 62 1.37 7.19 -3.13
C LEU A 62 0.09 7.37 -2.26
N ARG A 63 -0.35 8.61 -2.07
CA ARG A 63 -1.58 8.95 -1.31
C ARG A 63 -2.85 8.43 -1.97
N ASN A 64 -2.80 8.06 -3.25
CA ASN A 64 -3.93 7.54 -4.03
C ASN A 64 -4.03 6.01 -3.98
N ILE A 65 -3.17 5.31 -3.22
CA ILE A 65 -3.37 3.89 -2.94
C ILE A 65 -4.73 3.70 -2.27
N GLN A 66 -5.58 2.87 -2.86
CA GLN A 66 -6.98 2.67 -2.47
C GLN A 66 -7.27 1.18 -2.21
N PRO A 67 -8.39 0.82 -1.54
CA PRO A 67 -8.74 -0.56 -1.21
C PRO A 67 -8.61 -1.55 -2.38
N ARG A 68 -9.06 -1.15 -3.58
CA ARG A 68 -9.01 -1.99 -4.79
C ARG A 68 -7.59 -2.43 -5.16
N HIS A 69 -6.58 -1.58 -4.96
CA HIS A 69 -5.19 -1.95 -5.28
C HIS A 69 -4.69 -3.08 -4.38
N ILE A 70 -5.10 -3.06 -3.11
CA ILE A 70 -4.71 -4.08 -2.12
C ILE A 70 -5.46 -5.39 -2.39
N ALA A 71 -6.76 -5.33 -2.68
CA ALA A 71 -7.55 -6.50 -3.04
C ALA A 71 -7.05 -7.15 -4.34
N ALA A 72 -6.72 -6.34 -5.36
CA ALA A 72 -6.12 -6.86 -6.59
C ALA A 72 -4.75 -7.51 -6.34
N TYR A 73 -3.97 -6.96 -5.41
CA TYR A 73 -2.72 -7.60 -5.00
C TYR A 73 -2.98 -8.95 -4.34
N ILE A 74 -3.96 -9.07 -3.43
CA ILE A 74 -4.37 -10.37 -2.85
C ILE A 74 -4.71 -11.39 -3.95
N ARG A 75 -5.53 -10.99 -4.94
CA ARG A 75 -5.89 -11.84 -6.09
C ARG A 75 -4.66 -12.34 -6.83
N GLN A 76 -3.73 -11.44 -7.16
CA GLN A 76 -2.46 -11.81 -7.81
C GLN A 76 -1.66 -12.80 -6.96
N ARG A 77 -1.51 -12.56 -5.64
CA ARG A 77 -0.75 -13.46 -4.78
C ARG A 77 -1.39 -14.85 -4.69
N ARG A 78 -2.72 -14.95 -4.70
CA ARG A 78 -3.42 -16.25 -4.77
C ARG A 78 -3.18 -16.95 -6.11
N GLN A 79 -3.22 -16.21 -7.21
CA GLN A 79 -2.90 -16.74 -8.56
C GLN A 79 -1.44 -17.22 -8.65
N ASP A 80 -0.52 -16.55 -7.96
CA ASP A 80 0.88 -16.96 -7.82
C ASP A 80 1.07 -18.19 -6.90
N GLY A 81 -0.01 -18.78 -6.36
CA GLY A 81 0.04 -19.93 -5.45
C GLY A 81 0.50 -19.60 -4.03
N ILE A 82 0.54 -18.33 -3.63
CA ILE A 82 0.98 -17.91 -2.30
C ILE A 82 -0.08 -18.23 -1.26
N GLY A 83 0.32 -18.99 -0.24
CA GLY A 83 -0.59 -19.41 0.84
C GLY A 83 -1.16 -18.24 1.66
N LYS A 84 -2.38 -18.42 2.17
CA LYS A 84 -3.13 -17.41 2.95
C LYS A 84 -2.34 -16.79 4.10
N LYS A 85 -1.58 -17.59 4.86
CA LYS A 85 -0.72 -17.11 5.97
C LYS A 85 0.34 -16.11 5.49
N ALA A 86 0.97 -16.38 4.35
CA ALA A 86 1.96 -15.47 3.77
C ALA A 86 1.29 -14.18 3.26
N ILE A 87 0.13 -14.27 2.62
CA ILE A 87 -0.66 -13.10 2.22
C ILE A 87 -1.02 -12.23 3.43
N LEU A 88 -1.50 -12.82 4.53
CA LEU A 88 -1.80 -12.08 5.76
C LEU A 88 -0.57 -11.35 6.32
N ASN A 89 0.60 -11.97 6.26
CA ASN A 89 1.85 -11.33 6.65
C ASN A 89 2.23 -10.17 5.72
N GLU A 90 2.03 -10.31 4.41
CA GLU A 90 2.22 -9.21 3.45
C GLU A 90 1.22 -8.07 3.71
N LEU A 91 -0.06 -8.37 3.98
CA LEU A 91 -1.08 -7.38 4.34
C LEU A 91 -0.74 -6.63 5.63
N ALA A 92 -0.18 -7.31 6.63
CA ALA A 92 0.28 -6.66 7.85
C ALA A 92 1.40 -5.63 7.56
N VAL A 93 2.32 -5.96 6.64
CA VAL A 93 3.37 -5.04 6.19
C VAL A 93 2.78 -3.85 5.42
N ILE A 94 1.88 -4.12 4.46
CA ILE A 94 1.21 -3.10 3.66
C ILE A 94 0.44 -2.14 4.58
N ARG A 95 -0.33 -2.67 5.53
CA ARG A 95 -1.08 -1.89 6.51
C ARG A 95 -0.17 -1.00 7.36
N TRP A 96 0.95 -1.55 7.82
CA TRP A 96 1.90 -0.82 8.65
C TRP A 96 2.51 0.37 7.89
N TRP A 97 2.90 0.18 6.64
CA TRP A 97 3.41 1.28 5.79
C TRP A 97 2.31 2.27 5.42
N HIS A 98 1.13 1.79 5.04
CA HIS A 98 0.02 2.62 4.61
C HIS A 98 -0.43 3.63 5.68
N ARG A 99 -0.45 3.21 6.96
CA ARG A 99 -0.76 4.12 8.08
C ARG A 99 0.23 5.27 8.24
N GLN A 100 1.47 5.09 7.77
CA GLN A 100 2.53 6.09 7.86
C GLN A 100 2.53 7.05 6.67
N ILE A 101 1.76 6.79 5.61
CA ILE A 101 1.62 7.70 4.48
C ILE A 101 0.93 8.98 4.97
N PRO A 102 1.62 10.14 4.95
CA PRO A 102 1.03 11.39 5.37
C PRO A 102 -0.06 11.78 4.37
N TRP A 103 -1.17 12.33 4.87
CA TRP A 103 -2.23 12.88 4.01
C TRP A 103 -2.86 11.88 3.02
N ARG A 104 -2.78 10.57 3.29
CA ARG A 104 -3.43 9.51 2.49
C ARG A 104 -4.90 9.82 2.20
N ARG A 105 -5.36 9.51 0.99
CA ARG A 105 -6.75 9.77 0.58
C ARG A 105 -7.72 8.67 0.98
N TYR A 106 -7.20 7.49 1.26
CA TYR A 106 -7.98 6.32 1.65
C TYR A 106 -7.37 5.67 2.88
N GLU A 107 -8.22 5.03 3.70
CA GLU A 107 -7.81 4.09 4.72
C GLU A 107 -7.73 2.67 4.14
N MET A 108 -6.94 1.81 4.78
CA MET A 108 -6.88 0.39 4.41
C MET A 108 -7.94 -0.39 5.21
N PRO A 109 -8.90 -1.09 4.56
CA PRO A 109 -9.88 -1.93 5.22
C PRO A 109 -9.26 -3.04 6.06
N ASP A 110 -10.02 -3.62 7.00
CA ASP A 110 -9.62 -4.85 7.67
C ASP A 110 -9.54 -6.03 6.68
N ASN A 111 -9.04 -7.17 7.15
CA ASN A 111 -8.81 -8.31 6.27
C ASN A 111 -10.12 -8.90 5.73
N THR A 112 -11.21 -8.89 6.51
CA THR A 112 -12.51 -9.41 6.09
C THR A 112 -13.01 -8.64 4.87
N VAL A 113 -13.03 -7.31 4.95
CA VAL A 113 -13.46 -6.46 3.83
C VAL A 113 -12.51 -6.58 2.64
N LEU A 114 -11.19 -6.74 2.86
CA LEU A 114 -10.24 -6.92 1.77
C LEU A 114 -10.42 -8.23 1.00
N PHE A 115 -10.72 -9.34 1.69
CA PHE A 115 -11.00 -10.61 1.03
C PHE A 115 -12.34 -10.59 0.30
N GLU A 116 -13.38 -10.00 0.89
CA GLU A 116 -14.65 -9.82 0.19
C GLU A 116 -14.48 -8.93 -1.07
N LEU A 117 -13.73 -7.83 -0.94
CA LEU A 117 -13.40 -6.98 -2.09
C LEU A 117 -12.62 -7.74 -3.15
N GLU A 118 -11.70 -8.62 -2.76
CA GLU A 118 -10.94 -9.47 -3.69
C GLU A 118 -11.82 -10.41 -4.50
N GLU A 119 -12.77 -11.08 -3.84
CA GLU A 119 -13.74 -11.98 -4.48
C GLU A 119 -14.64 -11.21 -5.46
N LYS A 120 -15.01 -9.98 -5.10
CA LYS A 120 -15.93 -9.12 -5.87
C LYS A 120 -15.23 -7.99 -6.66
N LEU A 121 -13.95 -8.11 -7.02
CA LEU A 121 -13.22 -7.03 -7.72
C LEU A 121 -13.82 -6.62 -9.06
N ASP A 122 -14.56 -7.53 -9.70
CA ASP A 122 -15.19 -7.31 -11.01
C ASP A 122 -16.56 -6.61 -10.87
N GLU A 123 -17.12 -6.58 -9.66
CA GLU A 123 -18.34 -5.84 -9.32
C GLU A 123 -18.01 -4.36 -9.10
N LYS A 124 -18.07 -3.57 -10.17
CA LYS A 124 -17.74 -2.13 -10.14
C LYS A 124 -18.50 -1.35 -9.08
N ALA A 125 -19.79 -1.64 -8.88
CA ALA A 125 -20.61 -0.97 -7.88
C ALA A 125 -20.08 -1.21 -6.45
N PHE A 126 -19.76 -2.47 -6.13
CA PHE A 126 -19.18 -2.83 -4.83
C PHE A 126 -17.81 -2.20 -4.62
N CYS A 127 -16.94 -2.22 -5.64
CA CYS A 127 -15.64 -1.56 -5.57
C CYS A 127 -15.75 -0.06 -5.27
N GLU A 128 -16.68 0.64 -5.91
CA GLU A 128 -16.91 2.07 -5.67
C GLU A 128 -17.55 2.34 -4.30
N GLU A 129 -18.42 1.45 -3.81
CA GLU A 129 -18.95 1.52 -2.44
C GLU A 129 -17.82 1.43 -1.41
N VAL A 130 -16.98 0.39 -1.50
CA VAL A 130 -15.85 0.21 -0.58
C VAL A 130 -14.89 1.39 -0.68
N LYS A 131 -14.55 1.85 -1.88
CA LYS A 131 -13.72 3.04 -2.08
C LYS A 131 -14.30 4.29 -1.40
N ARG A 132 -15.62 4.53 -1.52
CA ARG A 132 -16.31 5.65 -0.85
C ARG A 132 -16.28 5.51 0.66
N ARG A 133 -16.52 4.30 1.19
CA ARG A 133 -16.52 3.99 2.62
C ARG A 133 -15.16 4.27 3.26
N TYR A 134 -14.08 3.93 2.57
CA TYR A 134 -12.71 4.10 3.08
C TYR A 134 -12.02 5.39 2.63
N ARG A 135 -12.70 6.28 1.90
CA ARG A 135 -12.16 7.59 1.57
C ARG A 135 -12.04 8.44 2.83
N VAL A 136 -10.85 8.94 3.12
CA VAL A 136 -10.60 9.85 4.24
C VAL A 136 -11.35 11.15 3.98
N ARG A 137 -12.45 11.37 4.70
CA ARG A 137 -13.15 12.65 4.73
C ARG A 137 -12.36 13.58 5.63
N ARG A 138 -11.67 14.56 5.06
CA ARG A 138 -11.17 15.66 5.88
C ARG A 138 -12.37 16.50 6.28
N GLY A 139 -12.75 16.47 7.55
CA GLY A 139 -13.39 17.65 8.12
C GLY A 139 -12.46 18.83 7.93
N ARG A 140 -12.99 20.02 7.62
CA ARG A 140 -12.24 21.27 7.76
C ARG A 140 -11.61 21.26 9.16
N ARG A 141 -10.31 20.94 9.28
CA ARG A 141 -9.54 21.46 10.39
C ARG A 141 -9.35 22.92 10.04
N GLY A 142 -10.24 23.74 10.59
CA GLY A 142 -10.07 25.18 10.60
C GLY A 142 -8.79 25.52 11.35
N VAL A 143 -8.16 26.58 10.85
CA VAL A 143 -7.18 27.46 11.50
C VAL A 143 -5.91 26.77 11.98
#